data_AF-A0A5F9CAM3-F1
#
_entry.id   AF-A0A5F9CAM3-F1
#
_cell.length_a   1.000
_cell.length_b   1.000
_cell.length_c   1.000
_cell.angle_alpha   90.00
_cell.angle_beta   90.00
_cell.angle_gamma   90.00
#
_symmetry.space_group_name_H-M   'P 1'
#
loop_
_entity.id
_entity.type
_entity.pdbx_description
1 polymer ?
#
loop_
_entity_poly.entity_id
_entity_poly.type
_entity_poly.pdbx_seq_one_letter_code
_entity_poly.pdbx_strand_id
1 'polypeptide(L)'
;MAGLLKKTTGLVGLAVCESPHKRLRILYTKILHVVQQMPKSAAYRKYTEQITNEKLSMVKVESDVKKLEDQLQGGQIEEVILQAENELSWQEK
;
A
#
# COMPACT_ATOMS: atom_id res chain seq x y z
N MET A 1 7.35 -21.44 -0.53
CA MET A 1 6.18 -21.74 -1.37
C MET A 1 6.28 -20.84 -2.58
N ALA A 2 6.53 -21.41 -3.76
CA ALA A 2 6.64 -20.65 -5.00
C ALA A 2 5.28 -20.01 -5.28
N GLY A 3 5.22 -18.69 -5.07
CA GLY A 3 3.99 -17.91 -5.18
C GLY A 3 3.41 -18.03 -6.57
N LEU A 4 2.09 -18.02 -6.63
CA LEU A 4 1.33 -17.96 -7.87
C LEU A 4 1.68 -16.65 -8.59
N LEU A 5 2.69 -16.68 -9.46
CA LEU A 5 3.09 -15.52 -10.25
C LEU A 5 1.93 -15.15 -11.19
N LYS A 6 1.27 -14.02 -10.93
CA LYS A 6 0.33 -13.43 -11.88
C LYS A 6 1.09 -13.20 -13.19
N LYS A 7 0.60 -13.75 -14.30
CA LYS A 7 1.24 -13.59 -15.62
C LYS A 7 1.02 -12.18 -16.19
N THR A 8 -0.14 -11.60 -15.92
CA THR A 8 -0.54 -10.25 -16.35
C THR A 8 -1.55 -9.68 -15.35
N THR A 9 -1.51 -8.37 -15.09
CA THR A 9 -2.56 -7.64 -14.37
C THR A 9 -3.81 -7.42 -15.24
N GLY A 10 -3.70 -7.56 -16.57
CA GLY A 10 -4.80 -7.30 -17.51
C GLY A 10 -5.13 -5.81 -17.68
N LEU A 11 -4.39 -4.92 -17.02
CA LEU A 11 -4.50 -3.48 -17.11
C LEU A 11 -3.27 -2.93 -17.86
N VAL A 12 -3.51 -2.07 -18.85
CA VAL A 12 -2.42 -1.43 -19.62
C VAL A 12 -1.64 -0.48 -18.71
N GLY A 13 -0.32 -0.60 -18.71
CA GLY A 13 0.57 0.28 -17.93
C GLY A 13 0.78 -0.14 -16.47
N LEU A 14 0.12 -1.20 -15.99
CA LEU A 14 0.31 -1.73 -14.63
C LEU A 14 1.15 -3.02 -14.66
N ALA A 15 2.44 -2.92 -14.34
CA ALA A 15 3.33 -4.07 -14.29
C ALA A 15 3.06 -4.94 -13.05
N VAL A 16 3.17 -6.27 -13.22
CA VAL A 16 3.05 -7.22 -12.11
C VAL A 16 4.19 -7.01 -11.12
N CYS A 17 3.88 -6.95 -9.83
CA CYS A 17 4.89 -6.86 -8.78
C CYS A 17 5.24 -8.25 -8.25
N GLU A 18 6.52 -8.66 -8.34
CA GLU A 18 6.96 -9.97 -7.85
C GLU A 18 6.89 -10.09 -6.31
N SER A 19 7.04 -8.98 -5.58
CA SER A 19 7.03 -8.97 -4.12
C SER A 19 6.19 -7.82 -3.55
N PRO A 20 4.85 -7.88 -3.64
CA PRO A 20 3.97 -6.77 -3.27
C PRO A 20 4.04 -6.44 -1.78
N HIS A 21 4.17 -7.44 -0.90
CA HIS A 21 4.27 -7.22 0.56
C HIS A 21 5.50 -6.38 0.94
N LYS A 22 6.66 -6.66 0.34
CA LYS A 22 7.89 -5.88 0.61
C LYS A 22 7.72 -4.45 0.13
N ARG A 23 7.16 -4.26 -1.08
CA ARG A 23 6.93 -2.94 -1.67
C ARG A 23 5.96 -2.11 -0.84
N LEU A 24 4.80 -2.67 -0.51
CA LEU A 24 3.79 -2.01 0.34
C LEU A 24 4.34 -1.62 1.71
N ARG A 25 5.11 -2.51 2.34
CA ARG A 25 5.74 -2.20 3.63
C ARG A 25 6.68 -1.00 3.52
N ILE A 26 7.51 -0.94 2.49
CA ILE A 26 8.43 0.19 2.26
C ILE A 26 7.63 1.49 2.04
N LEU A 27 6.60 1.46 1.19
CA LEU A 27 5.77 2.63 0.90
C LEU A 27 5.06 3.15 2.15
N TYR A 28 4.38 2.29 2.90
CA TYR A 28 3.69 2.70 4.12
C TYR A 28 4.66 3.24 5.18
N THR A 29 5.87 2.69 5.31
CA THR A 29 6.86 3.27 6.23
C THR A 29 7.33 4.66 5.80
N LYS A 30 7.45 4.92 4.49
CA LYS A 30 7.81 6.25 3.98
C LYS A 30 6.68 7.24 4.19
N ILE A 31 5.44 6.85 3.90
CA ILE A 31 4.24 7.65 4.16
C ILE A 31 4.18 8.05 5.64
N LEU A 32 4.34 7.09 6.57
CA LEU A 32 4.38 7.39 8.00
C LEU A 32 5.49 8.39 8.38
N HIS A 33 6.66 8.30 7.74
CA HIS A 33 7.75 9.24 7.98
C HIS A 33 7.44 10.66 7.52
N VAL A 34 6.83 10.83 6.33
CA VAL A 34 6.43 12.14 5.82
C VAL A 34 5.30 12.73 6.66
N VAL A 35 4.29 11.93 6.99
CA VAL A 35 3.15 12.32 7.81
C VAL A 35 3.58 12.76 9.22
N GLN A 36 4.66 12.17 9.77
CA GLN A 36 5.22 12.58 11.06
C GLN A 36 5.76 14.01 11.07
N GLN A 37 6.22 14.53 9.92
CA GLN A 37 6.73 15.91 9.77
C GLN A 37 5.59 16.95 9.78
N MET A 38 4.34 16.54 9.49
CA MET A 38 3.19 17.45 9.48
C MET A 38 2.73 17.80 10.91
N PRO A 39 2.15 18.98 11.15
CA PRO A 39 1.64 19.34 12.47
C PRO A 39 0.47 18.43 12.92
N LYS A 40 0.43 18.07 14.21
CA LYS A 40 -0.60 17.19 14.80
C LYS A 40 -2.02 17.76 14.74
N SER A 41 -2.17 19.06 14.49
CA SER A 41 -3.46 19.73 14.32
C SER A 41 -4.12 19.45 12.97
N ALA A 42 -3.36 18.96 11.98
CA ALA A 42 -3.91 18.66 10.67
C ALA A 42 -4.81 17.42 10.73
N ALA A 43 -6.09 17.58 10.37
CA ALA A 43 -7.03 16.46 10.29
C ALA A 43 -6.52 15.36 9.35
N TYR A 44 -5.90 15.75 8.23
CA TYR A 44 -5.31 14.84 7.25
C TYR A 44 -4.30 13.88 7.90
N ARG A 45 -3.38 14.40 8.74
CA ARG A 45 -2.38 13.60 9.46
C ARG A 45 -3.05 12.47 10.27
N LYS A 46 -4.06 12.81 11.06
CA LYS A 46 -4.74 11.85 11.94
C LYS A 46 -5.39 10.72 11.15
N TYR A 47 -6.11 11.05 10.08
CA TYR A 47 -6.79 10.06 9.25
C TYR A 47 -5.78 9.21 8.46
N THR A 48 -4.74 9.81 7.89
CA THR A 48 -3.74 9.08 7.12
C THR A 48 -2.89 8.16 8.01
N GLU A 49 -2.51 8.58 9.22
CA GLU A 49 -1.83 7.70 10.18
C GLU A 49 -2.70 6.50 10.57
N GLN A 50 -3.99 6.72 10.80
CA GLN A 50 -4.92 5.64 11.13
C GLN A 50 -5.05 4.64 9.98
N ILE A 51 -5.38 5.12 8.78
CA ILE A 51 -5.56 4.28 7.58
C ILE A 51 -4.27 3.54 7.25
N THR A 52 -3.12 4.21 7.32
CA THR A 52 -1.83 3.59 7.01
C THR A 52 -1.47 2.51 8.01
N ASN A 53 -1.73 2.71 9.31
CA ASN A 53 -1.49 1.69 10.33
C ASN A 53 -2.42 0.48 10.20
N GLU A 54 -3.70 0.71 9.88
CA GLU A 54 -4.66 -0.36 9.60
C GLU A 54 -4.23 -1.18 8.37
N LYS A 55 -3.88 -0.53 7.26
CA LYS A 55 -3.39 -1.23 6.07
C LYS A 55 -2.07 -1.97 6.33
N LEU A 56 -1.15 -1.37 7.09
CA LEU A 56 0.12 -1.98 7.45
C LEU A 56 -0.07 -3.22 8.35
N SER A 57 -1.03 -3.20 9.27
CA SER A 57 -1.33 -4.36 10.12
C SER A 57 -1.93 -5.50 9.29
N MET A 58 -2.85 -5.20 8.36
CA MET A 58 -3.40 -6.19 7.43
C MET A 58 -2.31 -6.85 6.57
N VAL A 59 -1.40 -6.05 5.99
CA VAL A 59 -0.27 -6.55 5.18
C VAL A 59 0.72 -7.41 5.98
N LYS A 60 0.79 -7.23 7.31
CA LYS A 60 1.63 -8.05 8.20
C LYS A 60 0.96 -9.36 8.61
N VAL A 61 -0.36 -9.34 8.81
CA VAL A 61 -1.16 -10.50 9.22
C VAL A 61 -1.33 -11.46 8.06
N GLU A 62 -1.71 -10.94 6.89
CA GLU A 62 -1.90 -11.74 5.69
C GLU A 62 -0.59 -11.94 4.95
N SER A 63 -0.26 -13.21 4.73
CA SER A 63 0.94 -13.65 4.01
C SER A 63 0.67 -14.08 2.58
N ASP A 64 -0.62 -14.22 2.21
CA ASP A 64 -1.07 -14.56 0.88
C ASP A 64 -1.61 -13.32 0.15
N VAL A 65 -1.14 -13.11 -1.08
CA VAL A 65 -1.50 -11.96 -1.92
C VAL A 65 -2.99 -11.97 -2.24
N LYS A 66 -3.58 -13.14 -2.49
CA LYS A 66 -5.00 -13.23 -2.88
C LYS A 66 -5.94 -12.84 -1.76
N LYS A 67 -5.68 -13.35 -0.55
CA LYS A 67 -6.47 -13.00 0.64
C LYS A 67 -6.31 -11.53 1.00
N LEU A 68 -5.10 -11.01 0.81
CA LEU A 68 -4.82 -9.60 1.01
C LEU A 68 -5.63 -8.72 0.04
N GLU A 69 -5.74 -9.10 -1.24
CA GLU A 69 -6.60 -8.43 -2.23
C GLU A 69 -8.07 -8.40 -1.79
N ASP A 70 -8.61 -9.55 -1.37
CA ASP A 70 -10.00 -9.66 -0.91
C ASP A 70 -10.27 -8.81 0.34
N GLN A 71 -9.31 -8.76 1.27
CA GLN A 71 -9.45 -8.02 2.53
C GLN A 71 -9.29 -6.50 2.34
N LEU A 72 -8.42 -6.06 1.42
CA LEU A 72 -8.23 -4.63 1.13
C LEU A 72 -9.38 -4.04 0.31
N GLN A 73 -10.22 -4.86 -0.34
CA GLN A 73 -11.32 -4.43 -1.23
C GLN A 73 -10.89 -3.36 -2.26
N GLY A 74 -9.61 -3.38 -2.65
CA GLY A 74 -8.96 -2.33 -3.44
C GLY A 74 -8.67 -2.71 -4.88
N GLY A 75 -9.29 -3.77 -5.39
CA GLY A 75 -8.96 -4.35 -6.69
C GLY A 75 -7.69 -5.20 -6.62
N GLN A 76 -6.78 -5.01 -7.56
CA GLN A 76 -5.51 -5.75 -7.60
C GLN A 76 -4.48 -5.14 -6.66
N ILE A 77 -3.58 -5.96 -6.14
CA ILE A 77 -2.53 -5.50 -5.21
C ILE A 77 -1.62 -4.44 -5.85
N GLU A 78 -1.43 -4.52 -7.17
CA GLU A 78 -0.68 -3.53 -7.94
C GLU A 78 -1.37 -2.15 -7.98
N GLU A 79 -2.70 -2.10 -8.01
CA GLU A 79 -3.44 -0.84 -7.95
C GLU A 79 -3.30 -0.19 -6.57
N VAL A 80 -3.32 -1.01 -5.51
CA VAL A 80 -3.08 -0.55 -4.13
C VAL A 80 -1.66 0.00 -3.98
N ILE A 81 -0.66 -0.62 -4.63
CA ILE A 81 0.72 -0.11 -4.65
C ILE A 81 0.77 1.26 -5.35
N LEU A 82 0.15 1.39 -6.53
CA LEU A 82 0.10 2.64 -7.27
C LEU A 82 -0.59 3.75 -6.47
N GLN A 83 -1.68 3.41 -5.78
CA GLN A 83 -2.37 4.35 -4.89
C GLN A 83 -1.46 4.82 -3.75
N ALA A 84 -0.69 3.93 -3.13
CA ALA A 84 0.26 4.30 -2.08
C ALA A 84 1.43 5.15 -2.62
N GLU A 85 1.90 4.90 -3.84
CA GLU A 85 2.92 5.75 -4.49
C GLU A 85 2.38 7.15 -4.79
N ASN A 86 1.15 7.24 -5.30
CA ASN A 86 0.48 8.51 -5.50
C ASN A 86 0.32 9.26 -4.17
N GLU A 87 -0.16 8.59 -3.11
CA GLU A 87 -0.33 9.20 -1.78
C GLU A 87 0.99 9.73 -1.21
N LEU A 88 2.09 9.00 -1.41
CA LEU A 88 3.42 9.49 -1.06
C LEU A 88 3.78 10.76 -1.85
N SER A 89 3.51 10.80 -3.16
CA SER A 89 3.76 11.99 -3.99
C SER A 89 2.90 13.20 -3.60
N TRP A 90 1.68 12.97 -3.08
CA TRP A 90 0.81 14.02 -2.57
C TRP A 90 1.35 14.63 -1.28
N GLN A 91 2.05 13.84 -0.47
CA GLN A 91 2.62 14.28 0.80
C GLN A 91 3.98 14.97 0.65
N GLU A 92 4.73 14.65 -0.40
CA GLU A 92 5.98 15.33 -0.75
C GLU A 92 5.78 16.69 -1.44
N LYS A 93 4.57 16.98 -1.94
CA LYS A 93 4.20 18.26 -2.55
C LYS A 93 3.68 19.26 -1.52
#